data_AF-A0A412BM98-F1
#
_entry.id   AF-A0A412BM98-F1
#
_cell.length_a   1.000
_cell.length_b   1.000
_cell.length_c   1.000
_cell.angle_alpha   90.00
_cell.angle_beta   90.00
_cell.angle_gamma   90.00
#
_symmetry.space_group_name_H-M   'P 1'
#
loop_
_entity.id
_entity.type
_entity.pdbx_description
1 polymer ?
#
loop_
_entity_poly.entity_id
_entity_poly.type
_entity_poly.pdbx_seq_one_letter_code
_entity_poly.pdbx_strand_id
1 'polypeptide(L)'
;MNRNIVFINLIIIVIFIFVIFQGLQIVLFSKKTKEVNATIVETIFANANGTKFRNSKWALVSYKVGDNTVISKNRIQVPMEAKRGQKIKIRYYRNSPEIIATFSIKKFLIGIFIGIIFIVLRVTFQKGILR
;
A
#
# COMPACT_ATOMS: atom_id res chain seq x y z
N MET A 1 -5.20 -17.53 -29.18
CA MET A 1 -4.51 -16.31 -28.69
C MET A 1 -3.23 -16.73 -27.98
N ASN A 2 -2.09 -16.07 -28.21
CA ASN A 2 -0.81 -16.43 -27.58
C ASN A 2 -0.96 -16.43 -26.04
N ARG A 3 -0.58 -17.52 -25.36
CA ARG A 3 -0.66 -17.67 -23.90
C ARG A 3 0.02 -16.52 -23.15
N ASN A 4 1.13 -16.02 -23.68
CA ASN A 4 1.86 -14.89 -23.11
C ASN A 4 1.01 -13.61 -23.16
N ILE A 5 0.27 -13.37 -24.26
CA ILE A 5 -0.62 -12.21 -24.40
C ILE A 5 -1.81 -12.32 -23.43
N VAL A 6 -2.40 -13.51 -23.30
CA VAL A 6 -3.47 -13.76 -22.31
C VAL A 6 -2.99 -13.44 -20.90
N PHE A 7 -1.83 -13.98 -20.53
CA PHE A 7 -1.22 -13.78 -19.21
C PHE A 7 -0.90 -12.31 -18.93
N ILE A 8 -0.30 -11.60 -19.89
CA ILE A 8 -0.02 -10.16 -19.77
C ILE A 8 -1.31 -9.35 -19.60
N ASN A 9 -2.37 -9.67 -20.35
CA ASN A 9 -3.66 -8.99 -20.21
C ASN A 9 -4.25 -9.18 -18.79
N LEU A 10 -4.14 -10.37 -18.21
CA LEU A 10 -4.58 -10.62 -16.83
C LEU A 10 -3.83 -9.75 -15.83
N ILE A 11 -2.50 -9.61 -15.99
CA ILE A 11 -1.68 -8.74 -15.14
C ILE A 11 -2.11 -7.28 -15.28
N ILE A 12 -2.34 -6.81 -16.52
CA ILE A 12 -2.81 -5.43 -16.77
C ILE A 12 -4.14 -5.17 -16.04
N ILE A 13 -5.08 -6.10 -16.09
CA ILE A 13 -6.38 -5.97 -15.40
C ILE A 13 -6.17 -5.80 -13.88
N VAL A 14 -5.33 -6.65 -13.27
CA VAL A 14 -5.03 -6.57 -11.83
C VAL A 14 -4.39 -5.23 -11.46
N ILE A 15 -3.42 -4.76 -12.26
CA ILE A 15 -2.79 -3.45 -12.05
C ILE A 15 -3.83 -2.33 -12.16
N PHE A 16 -4.71 -2.39 -13.16
CA PHE A 16 -5.72 -1.37 -13.38
C PHE A 16 -6.72 -1.27 -12.22
N ILE A 17 -7.20 -2.41 -11.72
CA ILE A 17 -8.04 -2.47 -10.51
C ILE A 17 -7.31 -1.84 -9.32
N PHE A 18 -6.03 -2.17 -9.12
CA PHE A 18 -5.23 -1.58 -8.04
C PHE A 18 -5.07 -0.06 -8.17
N VAL A 19 -4.76 0.44 -9.37
CA VAL A 19 -4.60 1.88 -9.66
C VAL A 19 -5.91 2.62 -9.46
N ILE A 20 -7.03 2.10 -9.97
CA ILE A 20 -8.37 2.67 -9.75
C ILE A 20 -8.67 2.73 -8.26
N PHE A 21 -8.45 1.64 -7.53
CA PHE A 21 -8.73 1.59 -6.11
C PHE A 21 -7.92 2.64 -5.33
N GLN A 22 -6.62 2.77 -5.60
CA GLN A 22 -5.78 3.81 -5.00
C GLN A 22 -6.25 5.22 -5.38
N GLY A 23 -6.57 5.44 -6.66
CA GLY A 23 -7.04 6.73 -7.18
C GLY A 23 -8.36 7.17 -6.53
N LEU A 24 -9.35 6.28 -6.45
CA LEU A 24 -10.62 6.52 -5.78
C LEU A 24 -10.42 6.89 -4.31
N GLN A 25 -9.57 6.14 -3.58
CA GLN A 25 -9.28 6.47 -2.19
C GLN A 25 -8.61 7.84 -2.03
N ILE A 26 -7.66 8.19 -2.91
CA ILE A 26 -7.01 9.49 -2.89
C ILE A 26 -8.04 10.62 -3.12
N VAL A 27 -8.91 10.50 -4.13
CA VAL A 27 -9.90 11.54 -4.45
C VAL A 27 -10.93 11.69 -3.33
N LEU A 28 -11.45 10.58 -2.80
CA LEU A 28 -12.54 10.61 -1.82
C LEU A 28 -12.08 10.96 -0.40
N PHE A 29 -10.84 10.62 -0.02
CA PHE A 29 -10.40 10.64 1.38
C PHE A 29 -9.22 11.56 1.68
N SER A 30 -8.51 12.13 0.69
CA SER A 30 -7.35 13.00 0.98
C SER A 30 -7.70 14.21 1.85
N LYS A 31 -8.88 14.83 1.64
CA LYS A 31 -9.33 15.96 2.47
C LYS A 31 -9.87 15.53 3.85
N LYS A 32 -10.24 14.26 4.00
CA LYS A 32 -10.82 13.68 5.23
C LYS A 32 -9.79 13.07 6.16
N THR A 33 -8.51 13.22 5.83
CA THR A 33 -7.40 12.62 6.56
C THR A 33 -6.42 13.67 7.06
N LYS A 34 -5.54 13.30 7.99
CA LYS A 34 -4.48 14.16 8.52
C LYS A 34 -3.23 13.33 8.76
N GLU A 35 -2.07 13.90 8.44
CA GLU A 35 -0.77 13.27 8.72
C GLU A 35 -0.30 13.57 10.15
N VAL A 36 0.36 12.59 10.77
CA VAL A 36 0.94 12.71 12.11
C VAL A 36 2.13 11.76 12.26
N ASN A 37 3.05 12.11 13.16
CA ASN A 37 4.09 11.19 13.63
C ASN A 37 3.49 10.28 14.70
N ALA A 38 3.43 8.99 14.43
CA ALA A 38 2.95 7.98 15.35
C ALA A 38 4.10 7.11 15.85
N THR A 39 3.99 6.62 17.07
CA THR A 39 4.96 5.75 17.72
C THR A 39 4.48 4.30 17.60
N ILE A 40 5.36 3.40 17.16
CA ILE A 40 5.04 1.97 17.09
C ILE A 40 4.87 1.42 18.52
N VAL A 41 3.67 0.94 18.82
CA VAL A 41 3.33 0.32 20.11
C VAL A 41 3.72 -1.15 20.12
N GLU A 42 3.45 -1.84 19.02
CA GLU A 42 3.62 -3.29 18.90
C GLU A 42 3.83 -3.65 17.43
N THR A 43 4.59 -4.71 17.15
CA THR A 43 4.75 -5.27 15.82
C THR A 43 4.49 -6.76 15.83
N ILE A 44 3.78 -7.24 14.81
CA ILE A 44 3.62 -8.66 14.52
C ILE A 44 4.11 -8.98 13.12
N PHE A 45 4.44 -10.24 12.88
CA PHE A 45 4.65 -10.75 11.53
C PHE A 45 3.33 -11.28 10.96
N ALA A 46 3.10 -11.09 9.66
CA ALA A 46 1.91 -11.64 9.00
C ALA A 46 1.89 -13.17 9.04
N ASN A 47 3.07 -13.80 8.91
CA ASN A 47 3.24 -15.22 9.18
C ASN A 47 4.13 -15.40 10.41
N ALA A 48 3.54 -15.79 11.55
CA ALA A 48 4.30 -15.98 12.80
C ALA A 48 5.44 -17.02 12.67
N ASN A 49 5.26 -18.02 11.79
CA ASN A 49 6.20 -19.13 11.58
C ASN A 49 7.08 -18.95 10.33
N GLY A 50 6.97 -17.82 9.64
CA GLY A 50 7.68 -17.54 8.39
C GLY A 50 9.08 -16.96 8.62
N THR A 51 10.02 -17.24 7.71
CA THR A 51 11.34 -16.60 7.73
C THR A 51 11.21 -15.09 7.51
N LYS A 52 12.04 -14.27 8.17
CA LYS A 52 11.98 -12.80 8.08
C LYS A 52 12.01 -12.28 6.63
N PHE A 53 12.73 -12.96 5.74
CA PHE A 53 12.90 -12.57 4.34
C PHE A 53 11.60 -12.68 3.51
N ARG A 54 10.70 -13.62 3.83
CA ARG A 54 9.45 -13.85 3.07
C ARG A 54 8.22 -13.43 3.86
N ASN A 55 8.34 -12.35 4.64
CA ASN A 55 7.30 -11.93 5.57
C ASN A 55 7.00 -10.43 5.48
N SER A 56 5.85 -10.03 6.01
CA SER A 56 5.50 -8.63 6.19
C SER A 56 5.30 -8.34 7.67
N LYS A 57 5.74 -7.15 8.11
CA LYS A 57 5.70 -6.74 9.51
C LYS A 57 4.63 -5.68 9.63
N TRP A 58 3.79 -5.84 10.63
CA TRP A 58 2.60 -5.04 10.81
C TRP A 58 2.61 -4.41 12.19
N ALA A 59 2.45 -3.10 12.24
CA ALA A 59 2.55 -2.32 13.47
C ALA A 59 1.18 -1.79 13.92
N LEU A 60 0.94 -1.88 15.23
CA LEU A 60 -0.03 -1.02 15.92
C LEU A 60 0.69 0.26 16.33
N VAL A 61 0.06 1.41 16.18
CA VAL A 61 0.72 2.71 16.44
C VAL A 61 -0.11 3.59 17.36
N SER A 62 0.55 4.45 18.13
CA SER A 62 -0.06 5.47 18.98
C SER A 62 0.36 6.88 18.57
N TYR A 63 -0.55 7.84 18.69
CA TYR A 63 -0.29 9.25 18.33
C TYR A 63 -1.24 10.18 19.05
N LYS A 64 -0.92 11.47 19.04
CA LYS A 64 -1.75 12.53 19.61
C LYS A 64 -2.78 13.04 18.61
N VAL A 65 -4.01 13.22 19.09
CA VAL A 65 -5.13 13.87 18.40
C VAL A 65 -5.69 14.92 19.36
N GLY A 66 -5.22 16.17 19.23
CA GLY A 66 -5.40 17.17 20.29
C GLY A 66 -4.66 16.72 21.56
N ASP A 67 -5.34 16.78 22.70
CA ASP A 67 -4.77 16.38 23.99
C ASP A 67 -4.78 14.85 24.20
N ASN A 68 -5.62 14.15 23.43
CA ASN A 68 -5.84 12.71 23.59
C ASN A 68 -4.78 11.88 22.87
N THR A 69 -4.36 10.79 23.50
CA THR A 69 -3.55 9.75 22.85
C THR A 69 -4.47 8.69 22.28
N VAL A 70 -4.35 8.43 20.97
CA VAL A 70 -5.11 7.41 20.25
C VAL A 70 -4.19 6.26 19.88
N ILE A 71 -4.70 5.03 19.96
CA ILE A 71 -4.06 3.82 19.42
C ILE A 71 -4.85 3.39 18.19
N SER A 72 -4.15 2.99 17.13
CA SER A 72 -4.80 2.53 15.91
C SER A 72 -5.59 1.23 16.15
N LYS A 73 -6.78 1.11 15.54
CA LYS A 73 -7.55 -0.14 15.50
C LYS A 73 -6.98 -1.12 14.47
N ASN A 74 -6.59 -0.61 13.31
CA ASN A 74 -5.93 -1.41 12.28
C ASN A 74 -4.40 -1.37 12.44
N ARG A 75 -3.76 -2.46 12.05
CA ARG A 75 -2.31 -2.50 11.89
C ARG A 75 -1.94 -2.01 10.50
N ILE A 76 -0.75 -1.42 10.39
CA ILE A 76 -0.19 -1.01 9.10
C ILE A 76 1.11 -1.74 8.81
N GLN A 77 1.36 -2.01 7.54
CA GLN A 77 2.62 -2.58 7.11
C GLN A 77 3.76 -1.58 7.36
N VAL A 78 4.86 -2.07 7.94
CA VAL A 78 6.08 -1.32 8.24
C VAL A 78 7.31 -2.10 7.71
N PRO A 79 8.47 -1.42 7.54
CA PRO A 79 9.73 -2.09 7.22
C PRO A 79 10.09 -3.18 8.23
N MET A 80 10.86 -4.19 7.81
CA MET A 80 11.28 -5.30 8.69
C MET A 80 12.09 -4.82 9.89
N GLU A 81 12.86 -3.77 9.66
CA GLU A 81 13.76 -3.12 10.61
C GLU A 81 13.01 -2.29 11.65
N ALA A 82 11.73 -2.00 11.42
CA ALA A 82 10.94 -1.15 12.30
C ALA A 82 10.81 -1.76 13.70
N LYS A 83 11.06 -0.96 14.75
CA LYS A 83 11.04 -1.42 16.14
C LYS A 83 9.97 -0.69 16.97
N ARG A 84 9.53 -1.33 18.05
CA ARG A 84 8.70 -0.68 19.08
C ARG A 84 9.38 0.60 19.57
N GLY A 85 8.59 1.66 19.76
CA GLY A 85 9.09 2.99 20.15
C GLY A 85 9.56 3.87 18.98
N GLN A 86 9.76 3.31 17.78
CA GLN A 86 10.13 4.11 16.62
C GLN A 86 8.96 4.99 16.15
N LYS A 87 9.28 6.23 15.74
CA LYS A 87 8.31 7.15 15.13
C LYS A 87 8.22 6.91 13.63
N ILE A 88 7.00 6.84 13.11
CA ILE A 88 6.68 6.71 11.69
C ILE A 88 5.59 7.72 11.30
N LYS A 89 5.67 8.24 10.07
CA LYS A 89 4.59 9.07 9.52
C LYS A 89 3.43 8.20 9.11
N ILE A 90 2.25 8.51 9.62
CA ILE A 90 1.00 7.87 9.23
C ILE A 90 -0.02 8.93 8.86
N ARG A 91 -1.14 8.48 8.30
CA ARG A 91 -2.28 9.33 7.99
C ARG A 91 -3.52 8.69 8.60
N TYR A 92 -4.28 9.41 9.41
CA TYR A 92 -5.50 8.92 10.04
C TYR A 92 -6.74 9.62 9.50
N TYR A 93 -7.92 9.00 9.63
CA TYR A 93 -9.20 9.62 9.26
C TYR A 93 -9.69 10.58 10.34
N ARG A 94 -9.99 11.84 10.00
CA ARG A 94 -10.37 12.86 11.00
C ARG A 94 -11.62 12.47 11.80
N ASN A 95 -12.59 11.83 11.16
CA ASN A 95 -13.86 11.40 11.79
C ASN A 95 -13.76 10.04 12.49
N SER A 96 -12.65 9.32 12.30
CA SER A 96 -12.38 8.03 12.95
C SER A 96 -10.89 7.96 13.24
N PRO A 97 -10.42 8.75 14.24
CA PRO A 97 -8.99 8.96 14.44
C PRO A 97 -8.20 7.72 14.74
N GLU A 98 -8.82 6.62 15.11
CA GLU A 98 -8.22 5.32 15.35
C GLU A 98 -7.98 4.48 14.08
N ILE A 99 -8.46 4.93 12.92
CA ILE A 99 -8.27 4.22 11.65
C ILE A 99 -7.17 4.91 10.84
N ILE A 100 -6.14 4.14 10.48
CA ILE A 100 -5.05 4.58 9.62
C ILE A 100 -5.43 4.37 8.16
N ALA A 101 -5.31 5.44 7.38
CA ALA A 101 -5.44 5.42 5.94
C ALA A 101 -4.24 4.70 5.29
N THR A 102 -4.52 3.74 4.42
CA THR A 102 -3.51 2.89 3.78
C THR A 102 -3.22 3.26 2.32
N PHE A 103 -4.02 4.16 1.75
CA PHE A 103 -3.83 4.68 0.39
C PHE A 103 -2.57 5.55 0.31
N SER A 104 -1.94 5.57 -0.86
CA SER A 104 -0.68 6.29 -1.04
C SER A 104 -0.53 6.78 -2.47
N ILE A 105 -0.22 8.07 -2.62
CA ILE A 105 0.12 8.67 -3.92
C ILE A 105 1.33 7.96 -4.53
N LYS A 106 2.32 7.56 -3.71
CA LYS A 106 3.48 6.79 -4.20
C LYS A 106 3.05 5.44 -4.77
N LYS A 107 2.17 4.71 -4.06
CA LYS A 107 1.65 3.42 -4.55
C LYS A 107 0.84 3.58 -5.85
N PHE A 108 0.04 4.63 -5.93
CA PHE A 108 -0.71 4.98 -7.14
C PHE A 108 0.21 5.23 -8.34
N LEU A 109 1.22 6.09 -8.18
CA LEU A 109 2.17 6.42 -9.24
C LEU A 109 3.02 5.22 -9.67
N ILE A 110 3.49 4.40 -8.72
CA ILE A 110 4.19 3.15 -9.02
C ILE A 110 3.28 2.20 -9.80
N GLY A 111 2.01 2.08 -9.42
CA GLY A 111 1.02 1.27 -10.14
C GLY A 111 0.82 1.73 -11.59
N ILE A 112 0.70 3.04 -11.83
CA ILE A 112 0.63 3.61 -13.18
C ILE A 112 1.89 3.26 -13.99
N PHE A 113 3.07 3.48 -13.40
CA PHE A 113 4.34 3.20 -14.06
C PHE A 113 4.47 1.73 -14.49
N ILE A 114 4.17 0.80 -13.58
CA ILE A 114 4.16 -0.63 -13.88
C ILE A 114 3.12 -0.96 -14.96
N GLY A 115 1.93 -0.36 -14.89
CA GLY A 115 0.89 -0.53 -15.90
C GLY A 115 1.36 -0.14 -17.31
N ILE A 116 2.05 0.99 -17.46
CA ILE A 116 2.63 1.43 -18.73
C ILE A 116 3.62 0.41 -19.26
N ILE A 117 4.52 -0.12 -18.41
CA ILE A 117 5.48 -1.16 -18.79
C ILE A 117 4.76 -2.39 -19.35
N PHE A 118 3.72 -2.88 -18.66
CA PHE A 118 2.98 -4.06 -19.13
C PHE A 118 2.21 -3.79 -20.43
N ILE A 119 1.69 -2.58 -20.65
CA ILE A 119 1.06 -2.20 -21.92
C ILE A 119 2.10 -2.22 -23.05
N VAL A 120 3.29 -1.66 -22.83
CA VAL A 120 4.38 -1.69 -23.82
C VAL A 120 4.78 -3.13 -24.12
N LEU A 121 5.00 -3.96 -23.10
CA LEU A 121 5.31 -5.39 -23.25
C LEU A 121 4.23 -6.11 -24.08
N ARG A 122 2.96 -5.84 -23.79
CA ARG A 122 1.82 -6.42 -24.53
C ARG A 122 1.88 -6.05 -26.02
N VAL A 123 2.17 -4.80 -26.34
CA VAL A 123 2.30 -4.32 -27.73
C VAL A 123 3.51 -4.95 -28.43
N THR A 124 4.66 -5.06 -27.77
CA THR A 124 5.86 -5.67 -28.35
C THR A 124 5.71 -7.17 -28.60
N PHE A 125 5.05 -7.89 -27.69
CA PHE A 125 4.72 -9.31 -27.89
C PHE A 125 3.71 -9.50 -29.02
N GLN A 126 2.69 -8.63 -29.13
CA GLN A 126 1.73 -8.70 -30.23
C GLN A 126 2.40 -8.45 -31.59
N LYS A 127 3.34 -7.50 -31.65
CA LYS A 127 4.11 -7.20 -32.88
C LYS A 127 5.18 -8.25 -33.20
N GLY A 128 5.37 -9.26 -32.35
CA GLY A 128 6.38 -10.29 -32.53
C GLY A 128 7.83 -9.79 -32.41
N ILE A 129 8.03 -8.63 -31.79
CA ILE A 129 9.36 -8.02 -31.53
C ILE A 129 10.04 -8.79 -30.39
N LEU A 130 9.26 -9.11 -29.35
CA LEU A 130 9.64 -10.06 -28.31
C LEU A 130 8.94 -11.38 -28.67
N ARG A 131 9.72 -12.43 -28.95
CA ARG A 131 9.23 -13.78 -29.18
C ARG A 131 9.53 -14.64 -27.98
#